data_AF-A0A2K4ZBK0-F1
#
_entry.id   AF-A0A2K4ZBK0-F1
#
_cell.length_a   1.000
_cell.length_b   1.000
_cell.length_c   1.000
_cell.angle_alpha   90.00
_cell.angle_beta   90.00
_cell.angle_gamma   90.00
#
_symmetry.space_group_name_H-M   'P 1'
#
loop_
_entity.id
_entity.type
_entity.pdbx_description
1 polymer ?
#
loop_
_entity_poly.entity_id
_entity_poly.type
_entity_poly.pdbx_seq_one_letter_code
_entity_poly.pdbx_strand_id
1 'polypeptide(L)'
;MEGRGVPEIISTAVSDIAEIKLTEKGYFIYAYTVQLYHSSLRQFWRAAPLSDRCRELTEKYLDGLSYVNYNVLVTDWDSSNVEDILMPCMFEDLYRMDTGEILRPENGEIPAEVYERIMTTHFPVTKERIREICGYRADTDSYPYEIIFSSPYPPFGEVVGDKENPDGTLTLFVDEVWPDYNSDCAFTNIITVQPFDDGTFRYLSNSIEKKELEIPGVYDMK
;
A
#
# COMPACT_ATOMS: atom_id res chain seq x y z
N MET A 1 -25.72 -13.39 -2.86
CA MET A 1 -25.18 -14.23 -1.78
C MET A 1 -24.92 -15.61 -2.35
N GLU A 2 -23.71 -15.88 -2.80
CA GLU A 2 -23.30 -17.22 -3.24
C GLU A 2 -22.00 -17.61 -2.52
N GLY A 3 -22.05 -18.72 -1.79
CA GLY A 3 -20.93 -19.61 -1.51
C GLY A 3 -19.78 -19.13 -0.62
N ARG A 4 -20.00 -18.94 0.69
CA ARG A 4 -18.87 -19.11 1.65
C ARG A 4 -18.58 -20.60 1.76
N GLY A 5 -17.49 -21.07 1.14
CA GLY A 5 -17.03 -22.45 1.27
C GLY A 5 -16.78 -22.82 2.73
N VAL A 6 -17.12 -24.05 3.11
CA VAL A 6 -16.78 -24.58 4.44
C VAL A 6 -15.25 -24.78 4.44
N PRO A 7 -14.49 -24.13 5.34
CA PRO A 7 -13.06 -24.34 5.40
C PRO A 7 -12.76 -25.80 5.79
N GLU A 8 -11.88 -26.46 5.03
CA GLU A 8 -11.39 -27.81 5.31
C GLU A 8 -9.89 -27.78 5.60
N ILE A 9 -9.43 -28.63 6.53
CA ILE A 9 -8.01 -28.77 6.83
C ILE A 9 -7.37 -29.63 5.74
N ILE A 10 -6.52 -29.04 4.92
CA ILE A 10 -5.84 -29.73 3.82
C ILE A 10 -4.47 -30.30 4.20
N SER A 11 -3.87 -29.84 5.31
CA SER A 11 -2.58 -30.32 5.79
C SER A 11 -2.37 -29.98 7.28
N THR A 12 -1.40 -30.63 7.89
CA THR A 12 -0.91 -30.31 9.24
C THR A 12 0.61 -30.40 9.23
N ALA A 13 1.28 -29.43 9.81
CA ALA A 13 2.73 -29.38 9.94
C ALA A 13 3.11 -29.06 11.38
N VAL A 14 4.30 -29.50 11.79
CA VAL A 14 4.89 -29.21 13.10
C VAL A 14 6.29 -28.65 12.87
N SER A 15 6.57 -27.51 13.49
CA SER A 15 7.86 -26.83 13.37
C SER A 15 8.24 -26.24 14.73
N ASP A 16 9.52 -26.37 15.10
CA ASP A 16 10.04 -25.82 16.34
C ASP A 16 10.23 -24.30 16.24
N ILE A 17 9.81 -23.56 17.26
CA ILE A 17 9.91 -22.10 17.34
C ILE A 17 11.22 -21.71 18.02
N ALA A 18 12.01 -20.84 17.39
CA ALA A 18 13.24 -20.29 17.94
C ALA A 18 13.00 -19.00 18.74
N GLU A 19 12.10 -18.15 18.25
CA GLU A 19 11.80 -16.84 18.84
C GLU A 19 10.28 -16.60 18.85
N ILE A 20 9.80 -15.90 19.87
CA ILE A 20 8.40 -15.54 20.05
C ILE A 20 8.32 -14.17 20.71
N LYS A 21 7.45 -13.30 20.19
CA LYS A 21 7.20 -11.95 20.72
C LYS A 21 5.71 -11.65 20.60
N LEU A 22 5.09 -11.30 21.73
CA LEU A 22 3.84 -10.55 21.72
C LEU A 22 4.21 -9.07 21.86
N THR A 23 3.91 -8.28 20.84
CA THR A 23 4.22 -6.85 20.81
C THR A 23 3.20 -6.04 21.61
N GLU A 24 3.52 -4.78 21.90
CA GLU A 24 2.67 -3.91 22.72
C GLU A 24 1.33 -3.59 22.04
N LYS A 25 1.32 -3.42 20.70
CA LYS A 25 0.09 -3.20 19.91
C LYS A 25 -0.61 -4.50 19.50
N GLY A 26 -0.13 -5.64 19.99
CA GLY A 26 -0.86 -6.90 19.93
C GLY A 26 -0.59 -7.74 18.68
N TYR A 27 0.61 -7.65 18.10
CA TYR A 27 1.10 -8.65 17.16
C TYR A 27 1.77 -9.81 17.89
N PHE A 28 1.38 -11.02 17.52
CA PHE A 28 2.08 -12.23 17.87
C PHE A 28 3.04 -12.60 16.73
N ILE A 29 4.33 -12.40 16.93
CA ILE A 29 5.39 -12.63 15.93
C ILE A 29 6.26 -13.78 16.41
N TYR A 30 6.60 -14.71 15.51
CA TYR A 30 7.46 -15.83 15.84
C TYR A 30 8.32 -16.27 14.65
N ALA A 31 9.47 -16.87 14.95
CA ALA A 31 10.39 -17.42 13.95
C ALA A 31 10.59 -18.92 14.17
N TYR A 32 10.63 -19.69 13.09
CA TYR A 32 10.99 -21.10 13.16
C TYR A 32 12.51 -21.28 13.33
N THR A 33 12.92 -22.37 13.98
CA THR A 33 14.33 -22.79 14.08
C THR A 33 14.94 -23.12 12.73
N VAL A 34 14.17 -23.72 11.82
CA VAL A 34 14.59 -24.00 10.46
C VAL A 34 13.94 -22.97 9.55
N GLN A 35 14.78 -22.10 8.98
CA GLN A 35 14.33 -21.16 7.97
C GLN A 35 14.40 -21.80 6.59
N LEU A 36 13.28 -21.75 5.87
CA LEU A 36 13.24 -22.23 4.49
C LEU A 36 13.76 -21.13 3.56
N TYR A 37 14.51 -21.52 2.53
CA TYR A 37 14.89 -20.60 1.47
C TYR A 37 13.63 -19.97 0.86
N HIS A 38 13.65 -18.63 0.70
CA HIS A 38 12.53 -17.85 0.17
C HIS A 38 11.24 -17.86 1.03
N SER A 39 11.32 -18.14 2.33
CA SER A 39 10.22 -17.87 3.29
C SER A 39 10.45 -16.58 4.09
N SER A 40 9.37 -15.95 4.57
CA SER A 40 9.45 -14.82 5.51
C SER A 40 10.37 -15.16 6.68
N LEU A 41 11.17 -14.18 7.15
CA LEU A 41 12.02 -14.39 8.32
C LEU A 41 11.14 -14.73 9.54
N ARG A 42 9.95 -14.12 9.62
CA ARG A 42 9.01 -14.28 10.71
C ARG A 42 7.59 -14.54 10.22
N GLN A 43 6.85 -15.28 11.02
CA GLN A 43 5.41 -15.45 10.93
C GLN A 43 4.74 -14.50 11.90
N PHE A 44 3.52 -14.05 11.61
CA PHE A 44 2.83 -13.11 12.46
C PHE A 44 1.30 -13.29 12.43
N TRP A 45 0.66 -12.90 13.53
CA TRP A 45 -0.78 -12.82 13.67
C TRP A 45 -1.16 -11.58 14.46
N ARG A 46 -2.21 -10.88 14.03
CA ARG A 46 -2.79 -9.81 14.84
C ARG A 46 -3.65 -10.42 15.95
N ALA A 47 -3.09 -10.52 17.16
CA ALA A 47 -3.75 -11.14 18.31
C ALA A 47 -4.79 -10.20 18.96
N ALA A 48 -4.53 -8.88 18.98
CA ALA A 48 -5.49 -7.88 19.40
C ALA A 48 -6.09 -7.19 18.16
N PRO A 49 -7.34 -7.49 17.77
CA PRO A 49 -7.92 -6.92 16.55
C PRO A 49 -8.09 -5.40 16.68
N LEU A 50 -7.90 -4.69 15.57
CA LEU A 50 -8.29 -3.29 15.43
C LEU A 50 -9.82 -3.14 15.41
N SER A 51 -10.28 -1.91 15.64
CA SER A 51 -11.72 -1.60 15.51
C SER A 51 -12.21 -1.87 14.08
N ASP A 52 -13.50 -2.16 13.92
CA ASP A 52 -14.12 -2.38 12.60
C ASP A 52 -13.85 -1.19 11.67
N ARG A 53 -14.01 0.03 12.20
CA ARG A 53 -13.71 1.27 11.47
C ARG A 53 -12.27 1.31 10.96
N CYS A 54 -11.31 1.02 11.82
CA CYS A 54 -9.89 1.01 11.45
C CYS A 54 -9.60 0.00 10.33
N ARG A 55 -10.17 -1.22 10.43
CA ARG A 55 -10.01 -2.26 9.42
C ARG A 55 -10.62 -1.87 8.08
N GLU A 56 -11.84 -1.32 8.09
CA GLU A 56 -12.50 -0.79 6.89
C GLU A 56 -11.68 0.32 6.22
N LEU A 57 -11.06 1.21 7.01
CA LEU A 57 -10.20 2.28 6.50
C LEU A 57 -8.89 1.74 5.92
N THR A 58 -8.29 0.72 6.53
CA THR A 58 -7.12 0.01 5.96
C THR A 58 -7.46 -0.65 4.63
N GLU A 59 -8.54 -1.45 4.61
CA GLU A 59 -9.01 -2.14 3.41
C GLU A 59 -9.31 -1.15 2.27
N LYS A 60 -9.84 0.03 2.60
CA LYS A 60 -10.24 1.02 1.60
C LYS A 60 -9.06 1.86 1.08
N TYR A 61 -8.16 2.28 1.96
CA TYR A 61 -7.18 3.34 1.65
C TYR A 61 -5.72 2.89 1.68
N LEU A 62 -5.40 1.67 2.10
CA LEU A 62 -4.02 1.19 2.19
C LEU A 62 -3.84 -0.17 1.51
N ASP A 63 -4.84 -1.04 1.56
CA ASP A 63 -4.74 -2.38 0.98
C ASP A 63 -4.47 -2.32 -0.52
N GLY A 64 -3.35 -2.94 -0.92
CA GLY A 64 -2.87 -2.94 -2.29
C GLY A 64 -1.73 -1.95 -2.54
N LEU A 65 -1.48 -0.99 -1.64
CA LEU A 65 -0.33 -0.12 -1.77
C LEU A 65 0.96 -0.75 -1.23
N SER A 66 2.11 -0.28 -1.74
CA SER A 66 3.43 -0.77 -1.39
C SER A 66 4.32 0.30 -0.77
N TYR A 67 5.07 -0.11 0.26
CA TYR A 67 6.08 0.71 0.94
C TYR A 67 7.50 0.54 0.36
N VAL A 68 7.68 -0.33 -0.64
CA VAL A 68 9.01 -0.67 -1.17
C VAL A 68 9.10 -0.55 -2.69
N ASN A 69 7.97 -0.41 -3.37
CA ASN A 69 7.93 -0.37 -4.83
C ASN A 69 7.85 1.06 -5.39
N TYR A 70 7.29 2.00 -4.62
CA TYR A 70 7.14 3.39 -5.01
C TYR A 70 7.00 4.31 -3.79
N ASN A 71 7.08 5.62 -4.03
CA ASN A 71 7.36 6.62 -3.00
C ASN A 71 6.15 7.11 -2.19
N VAL A 72 4.93 6.79 -2.58
CA VAL A 72 3.68 7.40 -2.05
C VAL A 72 3.57 7.33 -0.52
N LEU A 73 3.96 6.21 0.08
CA LEU A 73 3.84 5.96 1.52
C LEU A 73 5.17 6.11 2.27
N VAL A 74 6.28 6.37 1.56
CA VAL A 74 7.63 6.47 2.12
C VAL A 74 8.30 7.82 1.82
N THR A 75 7.53 8.79 1.33
CA THR A 75 7.93 10.19 1.14
C THR A 75 6.95 11.13 1.85
N ASP A 76 7.45 12.19 2.47
CA ASP A 76 6.62 13.32 2.91
C ASP A 76 6.18 14.12 1.67
N TRP A 77 4.88 14.21 1.43
CA TRP A 77 4.37 14.94 0.29
C TRP A 77 3.00 15.58 0.55
N ASP A 78 2.74 16.66 -0.18
CA ASP A 78 1.45 17.33 -0.27
C ASP A 78 1.26 17.91 -1.69
N SER A 79 0.25 18.77 -1.87
CA SER A 79 -0.04 19.41 -3.16
C SER A 79 1.13 20.21 -3.78
N SER A 80 2.13 20.60 -2.98
CA SER A 80 3.28 21.39 -3.46
C SER A 80 4.36 20.53 -4.12
N ASN A 81 4.41 19.23 -3.81
CA ASN A 81 5.44 18.30 -4.30
C ASN A 81 4.90 16.90 -4.65
N VAL A 82 3.59 16.76 -4.88
CA VAL A 82 2.94 15.49 -5.29
C VAL A 82 3.61 14.82 -6.50
N GLU A 83 4.31 15.59 -7.32
CA GLU A 83 5.04 15.08 -8.48
C GLU A 83 6.22 14.17 -8.11
N ASP A 84 6.79 14.34 -6.92
CA ASP A 84 7.94 13.56 -6.43
C ASP A 84 7.59 12.08 -6.18
N ILE A 85 6.30 11.78 -6.01
CA ILE A 85 5.83 10.41 -5.77
C ILE A 85 5.29 9.71 -7.02
N LEU A 86 5.22 10.40 -8.16
CA LEU A 86 4.65 9.84 -9.39
C LEU A 86 5.64 8.86 -10.02
N MET A 87 5.34 7.58 -9.90
CA MET A 87 6.11 6.49 -10.50
C MET A 87 5.17 5.64 -11.36
N PRO A 88 5.43 5.42 -12.66
CA PRO A 88 4.49 4.72 -13.54
C PRO A 88 4.10 3.33 -13.04
N CYS A 89 5.03 2.65 -12.39
CA CYS A 89 4.86 1.33 -11.81
C CYS A 89 3.73 1.25 -10.75
N MET A 90 3.39 2.35 -10.07
CA MET A 90 2.31 2.38 -9.07
C MET A 90 0.91 2.22 -9.67
N PHE A 91 0.79 2.44 -10.98
CA PHE A 91 -0.50 2.53 -11.64
C PHE A 91 -1.32 1.24 -11.54
N GLU A 92 -0.65 0.06 -11.54
CA GLU A 92 -1.35 -1.23 -11.42
C GLU A 92 -2.12 -1.34 -10.09
N ASP A 93 -1.51 -0.89 -8.99
CA ASP A 93 -2.15 -0.92 -7.67
C ASP A 93 -3.33 0.06 -7.64
N LEU A 94 -3.15 1.29 -8.15
CA LEU A 94 -4.24 2.27 -8.26
C LEU A 94 -5.39 1.76 -9.14
N TYR A 95 -5.08 1.11 -10.25
CA TYR A 95 -6.08 0.53 -11.15
C TYR A 95 -6.92 -0.52 -10.42
N ARG A 96 -6.27 -1.40 -9.64
CA ARG A 96 -6.97 -2.40 -8.84
C ARG A 96 -7.84 -1.76 -7.77
N MET A 97 -7.37 -0.68 -7.13
CA MET A 97 -8.14 0.06 -6.14
C MET A 97 -9.36 0.78 -6.76
N ASP A 98 -9.19 1.38 -7.95
CA ASP A 98 -10.24 2.13 -8.66
C ASP A 98 -11.33 1.20 -9.23
N THR A 99 -10.93 0.06 -9.79
CA THR A 99 -11.82 -0.80 -10.59
C THR A 99 -12.19 -2.11 -9.92
N GLY A 100 -11.39 -2.58 -8.96
CA GLY A 100 -11.47 -3.95 -8.43
C GLY A 100 -10.96 -5.03 -9.38
N GLU A 101 -10.42 -4.66 -10.54
CA GLU A 101 -9.96 -5.60 -11.58
C GLU A 101 -8.43 -5.69 -11.65
N ILE A 102 -7.93 -6.79 -12.22
CA ILE A 102 -6.51 -6.95 -12.53
C ILE A 102 -6.23 -6.27 -13.87
N LEU A 103 -5.27 -5.35 -13.89
CA LEU A 103 -4.85 -4.65 -15.12
C LEU A 103 -4.36 -5.65 -16.17
N ARG A 104 -4.85 -5.51 -17.40
CA ARG A 104 -4.44 -6.31 -18.55
C ARG A 104 -3.97 -5.39 -19.67
N PRO A 105 -2.67 -5.03 -19.69
CA PRO A 105 -2.15 -4.14 -20.71
C PRO A 105 -2.17 -4.83 -22.08
N GLU A 106 -2.57 -4.09 -23.10
CA GLU A 106 -2.51 -4.56 -24.49
C GLU A 106 -1.19 -4.12 -25.11
N ASN A 107 -0.40 -5.07 -25.62
CA ASN A 107 0.94 -4.80 -26.17
C ASN A 107 1.90 -4.05 -25.21
N GLY A 108 1.70 -4.20 -23.89
CA GLY A 108 2.50 -3.50 -22.88
C GLY A 108 2.14 -2.01 -22.72
N GLU A 109 0.95 -1.60 -23.17
CA GLU A 109 0.47 -0.22 -23.11
C GLU A 109 -0.83 -0.10 -22.31
N ILE A 110 -1.03 1.08 -21.73
CA ILE A 110 -2.22 1.48 -21.01
C ILE A 110 -2.82 2.71 -21.72
N PRO A 111 -4.10 2.70 -22.13
CA PRO A 111 -4.73 3.85 -22.78
C PRO A 111 -4.64 5.12 -21.93
N ALA A 112 -4.27 6.26 -22.53
CA ALA A 112 -4.06 7.50 -21.81
C ALA A 112 -5.32 8.01 -21.10
N GLU A 113 -6.51 7.81 -21.69
CA GLU A 113 -7.78 8.14 -21.06
C GLU A 113 -7.93 7.45 -19.69
N VAL A 114 -7.64 6.16 -19.62
CA VAL A 114 -7.76 5.36 -18.39
C VAL A 114 -6.66 5.76 -17.41
N TYR A 115 -5.42 5.89 -17.88
CA TYR A 115 -4.28 6.21 -17.06
C TYR A 115 -4.45 7.57 -16.37
N GLU A 116 -4.70 8.61 -17.17
CA GLU A 116 -4.86 9.97 -16.68
C GLU A 116 -6.08 10.13 -15.79
N ARG A 117 -7.21 9.47 -16.11
CA ARG A 117 -8.41 9.51 -15.26
C ARG A 117 -8.08 9.00 -13.86
N ILE A 118 -7.52 7.80 -13.75
CA ILE A 118 -7.24 7.17 -12.45
C ILE A 118 -6.20 7.99 -11.67
N MET A 119 -5.10 8.39 -12.31
CA MET A 119 -4.07 9.19 -11.65
C MET A 119 -4.62 10.53 -11.12
N THR A 120 -5.43 11.24 -11.92
CA THR A 120 -6.03 12.52 -11.49
C THR A 120 -7.21 12.36 -10.52
N THR A 121 -7.87 11.20 -10.49
CA THR A 121 -8.83 10.86 -9.43
C THR A 121 -8.09 10.76 -8.09
N HIS A 122 -7.06 9.91 -8.03
CA HIS A 122 -6.42 9.54 -6.76
C HIS A 122 -5.35 10.51 -6.26
N PHE A 123 -4.82 11.40 -7.11
CA PHE A 123 -3.83 12.41 -6.72
C PHE A 123 -4.17 13.82 -7.24
N PRO A 124 -3.80 14.88 -6.51
CA PRO A 124 -3.99 16.28 -6.92
C PRO A 124 -2.96 16.71 -7.98
N VAL A 125 -2.84 15.94 -9.06
CA VAL A 125 -1.92 16.19 -10.18
C VAL A 125 -2.71 16.53 -11.44
N THR A 126 -2.11 17.26 -12.38
CA THR A 126 -2.72 17.55 -13.68
C THR A 126 -2.30 16.53 -14.74
N LYS A 127 -3.10 16.39 -15.80
CA LYS A 127 -2.79 15.53 -16.95
C LYS A 127 -1.47 15.91 -17.60
N GLU A 128 -1.18 17.20 -17.70
CA GLU A 128 0.06 17.71 -18.28
C GLU A 128 1.28 17.21 -17.52
N ARG A 129 1.23 17.25 -16.18
CA ARG A 129 2.33 16.75 -15.33
C ARG A 129 2.46 15.23 -15.41
N ILE A 130 1.34 14.50 -15.43
CA ILE A 130 1.36 13.03 -15.67
C ILE A 130 2.03 12.70 -17.01
N ARG A 131 1.70 13.42 -18.09
CA ARG A 131 2.30 13.18 -19.41
C ARG A 131 3.81 13.42 -19.41
N GLU A 132 4.26 14.45 -18.69
CA GLU A 132 5.67 14.81 -18.59
C GLU A 132 6.49 13.80 -17.79
N ILE A 133 5.92 13.28 -16.70
CA ILE A 133 6.65 12.44 -15.74
C ILE A 133 6.50 10.94 -16.05
N CYS A 134 5.30 10.50 -16.44
CA CYS A 134 4.98 9.08 -16.54
C CYS A 134 5.23 8.45 -17.93
N GLY A 135 5.89 9.17 -18.85
CA GLY A 135 6.30 8.60 -20.13
C GLY A 135 5.19 8.46 -21.17
N TYR A 136 4.31 9.47 -21.30
CA TYR A 136 3.24 9.48 -22.30
C TYR A 136 3.75 9.32 -23.74
N ARG A 137 3.09 8.45 -24.51
CA ARG A 137 3.39 8.12 -25.91
C ARG A 137 2.31 8.69 -26.84
N ALA A 138 2.66 9.74 -27.57
CA ALA A 138 1.71 10.47 -28.42
C ALA A 138 1.29 9.71 -29.69
N ASP A 139 2.08 8.75 -30.15
CA ASP A 139 1.80 7.92 -31.33
C ASP A 139 0.70 6.88 -31.08
N THR A 140 0.62 6.38 -29.85
CA THR A 140 -0.36 5.37 -29.43
C THR A 140 -1.41 5.91 -28.45
N ASP A 141 -1.29 7.17 -28.02
CA ASP A 141 -2.13 7.80 -27.00
C ASP A 141 -2.21 6.94 -25.73
N SER A 142 -1.02 6.57 -25.21
CA SER A 142 -0.88 5.58 -24.14
C SER A 142 0.32 5.83 -23.23
N TYR A 143 0.41 5.02 -22.18
CA TYR A 143 1.54 4.95 -21.26
C TYR A 143 2.11 3.53 -21.25
N PRO A 144 3.44 3.38 -21.13
CA PRO A 144 4.05 2.07 -20.95
C PRO A 144 3.55 1.42 -19.66
N TYR A 145 3.25 0.12 -19.73
CA TYR A 145 3.06 -0.67 -18.53
C TYR A 145 4.43 -1.06 -17.94
N GLU A 146 4.67 -0.66 -16.69
CA GLU A 146 5.86 -1.02 -15.94
C GLU A 146 5.56 -2.09 -14.90
N ILE A 147 6.25 -3.23 -15.00
CA ILE A 147 6.12 -4.33 -14.04
C ILE A 147 6.97 -4.03 -12.82
N ILE A 148 6.36 -4.10 -11.65
CA ILE A 148 7.07 -4.10 -10.37
C ILE A 148 7.52 -5.52 -10.03
N PHE A 149 8.81 -5.69 -9.75
CA PHE A 149 9.28 -6.87 -9.04
C PHE A 149 9.18 -6.62 -7.54
N SER A 150 8.25 -7.31 -6.88
CA SER A 150 8.05 -7.20 -5.43
C SER A 150 9.35 -7.50 -4.68
N SER A 151 9.76 -6.56 -3.83
CA SER A 151 10.75 -6.86 -2.80
C SER A 151 10.12 -7.81 -1.77
N PRO A 152 10.82 -8.88 -1.37
CA PRO A 152 10.26 -9.81 -0.39
C PRO A 152 10.11 -9.13 0.98
N TYR A 153 9.00 -9.44 1.65
CA TYR A 153 8.71 -9.08 3.05
C TYR A 153 8.69 -7.56 3.34
N PRO A 154 7.91 -6.77 2.58
CA PRO A 154 7.75 -5.36 2.87
C PRO A 154 7.02 -5.13 4.20
N PRO A 155 7.20 -3.96 4.84
CA PRO A 155 6.26 -3.52 5.85
C PRO A 155 4.88 -3.30 5.21
N PHE A 156 3.85 -3.31 6.04
CA PHE A 156 2.49 -2.97 5.64
C PHE A 156 1.84 -2.05 6.68
N GLY A 157 0.99 -1.15 6.21
CA GLY A 157 0.32 -0.17 7.04
C GLY A 157 -1.04 -0.64 7.51
N GLU A 158 -1.38 -0.26 8.74
CA GLU A 158 -2.73 -0.41 9.30
C GLU A 158 -3.19 0.92 9.91
N VAL A 159 -4.45 1.27 9.69
CA VAL A 159 -5.04 2.47 10.26
C VAL A 159 -5.34 2.16 11.72
N VAL A 160 -4.77 2.94 12.64
CA VAL A 160 -4.94 2.75 14.09
C VAL A 160 -5.77 3.85 14.74
N GLY A 161 -6.11 4.86 13.95
CA GLY A 161 -7.07 5.88 14.29
C GLY A 161 -7.35 6.76 13.09
N ASP A 162 -8.38 7.59 13.20
CA ASP A 162 -8.74 8.55 12.18
C ASP A 162 -9.40 9.78 12.78
N LYS A 163 -9.48 10.83 11.97
CA LYS A 163 -10.16 12.08 12.31
C LYS A 163 -10.81 12.67 11.07
N GLU A 164 -12.11 12.92 11.16
CA GLU A 164 -12.84 13.71 10.16
C GLU A 164 -12.53 15.21 10.34
N ASN A 165 -12.21 15.88 9.24
CA ASN A 165 -11.89 17.30 9.22
C ASN A 165 -13.11 18.14 8.83
N PRO A 166 -13.17 19.43 9.22
CA PRO A 166 -14.33 20.29 8.91
C PRO A 166 -14.61 20.51 7.42
N ASP A 167 -13.64 20.24 6.55
CA ASP A 167 -13.75 20.35 5.10
C ASP A 167 -14.22 19.05 4.42
N GLY A 168 -14.56 18.02 5.20
CA GLY A 168 -15.00 16.71 4.73
C GLY A 168 -13.86 15.75 4.36
N THR A 169 -12.59 16.16 4.52
CA THR A 169 -11.46 15.24 4.39
C THR A 169 -11.32 14.36 5.63
N LEU A 170 -10.61 13.25 5.48
CA LEU A 170 -10.30 12.31 6.55
C LEU A 170 -8.79 12.23 6.75
N THR A 171 -8.33 12.42 7.98
CA THR A 171 -6.94 12.15 8.37
C THR A 171 -6.85 10.75 8.97
N LEU A 172 -5.99 9.92 8.42
CA LEU A 172 -5.68 8.56 8.87
C LEU A 172 -4.36 8.56 9.65
N PHE A 173 -4.34 7.91 10.80
CA PHE A 173 -3.13 7.60 11.55
C PHE A 173 -2.79 6.14 11.31
N VAL A 174 -1.60 5.89 10.76
CA VAL A 174 -1.20 4.57 10.30
C VAL A 174 0.05 4.12 11.05
N ASP A 175 0.01 2.90 11.59
CA ASP A 175 1.19 2.22 12.09
C ASP A 175 1.74 1.31 11.02
N GLU A 176 3.06 1.35 10.82
CA GLU A 176 3.74 0.49 9.86
C GLU A 176 4.29 -0.74 10.56
N VAL A 177 3.76 -1.89 10.18
CA VAL A 177 4.09 -3.17 10.79
C VAL A 177 5.17 -3.84 9.96
N TRP A 178 6.28 -4.21 10.60
CA TRP A 178 7.38 -4.91 9.95
C TRP A 178 7.77 -6.17 10.73
N PRO A 179 7.04 -7.28 10.50
CA PRO A 179 7.20 -8.50 11.29
C PRO A 179 8.59 -9.09 11.21
N ASP A 180 9.23 -9.01 10.05
CA ASP A 180 10.58 -9.49 9.82
C ASP A 180 11.64 -8.79 10.68
N TYR A 181 11.30 -7.63 11.27
CA TYR A 181 12.13 -6.92 12.24
C TYR A 181 11.53 -6.90 13.66
N ASN A 182 10.54 -7.77 13.94
CA ASN A 182 9.81 -7.83 15.20
C ASN A 182 9.12 -6.50 15.58
N SER A 183 8.79 -5.66 14.60
CA SER A 183 8.21 -4.33 14.84
C SER A 183 6.73 -4.31 14.46
N ASP A 184 5.91 -3.78 15.36
CA ASP A 184 4.50 -3.45 15.14
C ASP A 184 4.26 -1.94 14.94
N CYS A 185 5.34 -1.16 14.87
CA CYS A 185 5.33 0.28 14.66
C CYS A 185 6.72 0.75 14.21
N ALA A 186 7.15 0.29 13.04
CA ALA A 186 8.47 0.58 12.46
C ALA A 186 8.64 2.08 12.21
N PHE A 187 7.61 2.69 11.64
CA PHE A 187 7.39 4.13 11.49
C PHE A 187 5.87 4.34 11.41
N THR A 188 5.44 5.60 11.28
CA THR A 188 4.01 5.92 11.18
C THR A 188 3.74 6.91 10.07
N ASN A 189 2.57 6.80 9.45
CA ASN A 189 2.09 7.74 8.45
C ASN A 189 0.89 8.54 8.98
N ILE A 190 0.82 9.82 8.61
CA ILE A 190 -0.35 10.67 8.73
C ILE A 190 -0.80 11.02 7.32
N ILE A 191 -1.88 10.37 6.88
CA ILE A 191 -2.37 10.46 5.51
C ILE A 191 -3.67 11.25 5.50
N THR A 192 -3.79 12.25 4.63
CA THR A 192 -5.06 12.95 4.42
C THR A 192 -5.68 12.46 3.13
N VAL A 193 -6.93 12.01 3.19
CA VAL A 193 -7.71 11.57 2.04
C VAL A 193 -9.01 12.38 1.91
N GLN A 194 -9.44 12.59 0.67
CA GLN A 194 -10.72 13.18 0.33
C GLN A 194 -11.62 12.09 -0.25
N PRO A 195 -12.65 11.62 0.48
CA PRO A 195 -13.65 10.72 -0.08
C PRO A 195 -14.60 11.44 -1.03
N PHE A 196 -15.11 10.73 -2.04
CA PHE A 196 -16.15 11.21 -2.96
C PHE A 196 -17.42 10.37 -2.87
N ASP A 197 -18.55 10.96 -3.27
CA ASP A 197 -19.89 10.32 -3.19
C ASP A 197 -20.05 9.08 -4.08
N ASP A 198 -19.25 8.99 -5.15
CA ASP A 198 -19.25 7.85 -6.07
C ASP A 198 -18.44 6.65 -5.53
N GLY A 199 -17.87 6.78 -4.34
CA GLY A 199 -17.07 5.75 -3.67
C GLY A 199 -15.57 5.85 -3.92
N THR A 200 -15.15 6.65 -4.92
CA THR A 200 -13.73 6.96 -5.16
C THR A 200 -13.20 7.91 -4.10
N PHE A 201 -11.91 8.20 -4.13
CA PHE A 201 -11.26 9.10 -3.20
C PHE A 201 -9.99 9.69 -3.81
N ARG A 202 -9.37 10.64 -3.11
CA ARG A 202 -8.10 11.27 -3.47
C ARG A 202 -7.18 11.36 -2.27
N TYR A 203 -5.92 10.94 -2.41
CA TYR A 203 -4.88 11.26 -1.44
C TYR A 203 -4.46 12.72 -1.59
N LEU A 204 -4.39 13.46 -0.49
CA LEU A 204 -4.02 14.88 -0.49
C LEU A 204 -2.62 15.12 0.09
N SER A 205 -2.20 14.26 1.03
CA SER A 205 -0.88 14.35 1.65
C SER A 205 -0.51 13.05 2.34
N ASN A 206 0.78 12.87 2.53
CA ASN A 206 1.36 11.91 3.46
C ASN A 206 2.46 12.61 4.28
N SER A 207 2.51 12.34 5.59
CA SER A 207 3.67 12.69 6.40
C SER A 207 4.14 11.52 7.23
N ILE A 208 5.45 11.40 7.40
CA ILE A 208 6.08 10.25 8.01
C ILE A 208 6.76 10.65 9.30
N GLU A 209 6.51 9.88 10.36
CA GLU A 209 7.28 9.97 11.59
C GLU A 209 8.07 8.67 11.76
N LYS A 210 9.39 8.79 11.72
CA LYS A 210 10.29 7.68 12.04
C LYS A 210 10.08 7.23 13.49
N LYS A 211 9.99 5.92 13.71
CA LYS A 211 9.87 5.32 15.04
C LYS A 211 11.05 4.39 15.31
N GLU A 212 10.82 3.08 15.26
CA GLU A 212 11.78 2.05 15.61
C GLU A 212 12.82 1.80 14.50
N LEU A 213 12.43 1.94 13.24
CA LEU A 213 13.23 1.58 12.07
C LEU A 213 13.38 2.75 11.08
N GLU A 214 14.35 2.64 10.19
CA GLU A 214 14.49 3.56 9.05
C GLU A 214 13.35 3.36 8.04
N ILE A 215 12.97 4.45 7.38
CA ILE A 215 12.02 4.42 6.27
C ILE A 215 12.68 3.68 5.09
N PRO A 216 12.01 2.71 4.45
CA PRO A 216 12.55 2.02 3.28
C PRO A 216 12.91 3.01 2.16
N GLY A 217 14.10 2.87 1.59
CA GLY A 217 14.46 3.56 0.36
C GLY A 217 13.88 2.83 -0.83
N VAL A 218 13.15 3.54 -1.70
CA VAL A 218 12.75 3.01 -3.01
C VAL A 218 13.90 3.27 -3.98
N TYR A 219 14.38 2.20 -4.62
CA TYR A 219 15.41 2.35 -5.64
C TYR A 219 14.74 2.76 -6.95
N ASP A 220 15.09 3.92 -7.48
CA ASP A 220 14.84 4.23 -8.88
C ASP A 220 15.60 3.20 -9.73
N MET A 221 14.88 2.28 -10.36
CA MET A 221 15.43 1.50 -11.47
C MET A 221 15.56 2.44 -12.68
N LYS A 222 16.61 3.26 -12.68
CA LYS A 222 17.02 4.03 -13.86
C LYS A 222 17.59 3.12 -14.95
#